data_AF-A0A0S8CS26-F1
#
_entry.id   AF-A0A0S8CS26-F1
#
_cell.length_a   1.000
_cell.length_b   1.000
_cell.length_c   1.000
_cell.angle_alpha   90.00
_cell.angle_beta   90.00
_cell.angle_gamma   90.00
#
_symmetry.space_group_name_H-M   'P 1'
#
loop_
_entity.id
_entity.type
_entity.pdbx_description
1 polymer ?
#
loop_
_entity_poly.entity_id
_entity_poly.type
_entity_poly.pdbx_seq_one_letter_code
_entity_poly.pdbx_strand_id
1 'polypeptide(L)'
;MKYTAFIPTFALAAFCSLPVCAQHNLEQAQQAWPDLKLLSPQQVRGLDGSLQQDLQTRQCRIPVFTKWDGRHNVIRGSFLRSGSQDVAVLCLANDDMAIIVYPGGSPANAQLIRKFPADAYRMIHTVSPFVLNKRAIRDNATERLPKFEHDAIEDGPVGQRSETTYFHDGSWKTVF
;
A
#
# COMPACT_ATOMS: atom_id res chain seq x y z
N MET A 1 -26.98 5.55 -68.80
CA MET A 1 -27.22 5.33 -67.35
C MET A 1 -26.57 4.03 -66.92
N LYS A 2 -25.44 4.09 -66.20
CA LYS A 2 -24.89 2.99 -65.39
C LYS A 2 -24.34 3.63 -64.12
N TYR A 3 -24.88 3.21 -62.97
CA TYR A 3 -24.60 3.80 -61.66
C TYR A 3 -23.28 3.29 -61.10
N THR A 4 -22.50 4.25 -60.61
CA THR A 4 -21.29 4.12 -59.80
C THR A 4 -21.65 3.59 -58.41
N ALA A 5 -20.89 2.63 -57.88
CA ALA A 5 -20.91 2.29 -56.45
C ALA A 5 -19.50 2.49 -55.89
N PHE A 6 -19.34 3.60 -55.17
CA PHE A 6 -18.14 3.99 -54.45
C PHE A 6 -18.27 3.40 -53.03
N ILE A 7 -17.39 2.48 -52.65
CA ILE A 7 -17.37 1.89 -51.30
C ILE A 7 -16.52 2.79 -50.41
N PRO A 8 -17.06 3.42 -49.35
CA PRO A 8 -16.24 4.20 -48.43
C PRO A 8 -15.54 3.25 -47.46
N THR A 9 -14.21 3.31 -47.44
CA THR A 9 -13.39 2.63 -46.44
C THR A 9 -13.51 3.39 -45.12
N PHE A 10 -14.21 2.80 -44.15
CA PHE A 10 -14.22 3.31 -42.77
C PHE A 10 -12.87 3.00 -42.12
N ALA A 11 -12.04 4.03 -41.93
CA ALA A 11 -10.90 3.96 -41.04
C ALA A 11 -11.40 3.95 -39.59
N LEU A 12 -11.37 2.78 -38.95
CA LEU A 12 -11.56 2.66 -37.50
C LEU A 12 -10.34 3.29 -36.82
N ALA A 13 -10.50 4.49 -36.27
CA ALA A 13 -9.56 5.04 -35.31
C ALA A 13 -9.74 4.29 -33.98
N ALA A 14 -8.87 3.32 -33.73
CA ALA A 14 -8.73 2.70 -32.42
C ALA A 14 -8.11 3.71 -31.45
N PHE A 15 -8.94 4.44 -30.70
CA PHE A 15 -8.47 5.20 -29.56
C PHE A 15 -8.06 4.20 -28.46
N CYS A 16 -6.76 4.10 -28.23
CA CYS A 16 -6.18 3.41 -27.08
C CYS A 16 -6.65 4.08 -25.78
N SER A 17 -7.58 3.45 -25.08
CA SER A 17 -7.93 3.82 -23.71
C SER A 17 -6.93 3.18 -22.74
N LEU A 18 -5.88 3.91 -22.35
CA LEU A 18 -5.03 3.58 -21.19
C LEU A 18 -4.88 4.82 -20.28
N PRO A 19 -4.31 4.68 -19.07
CA PRO A 19 -4.95 4.78 -17.76
C PRO A 19 -5.02 6.23 -17.21
N VAL A 20 -5.81 7.10 -17.82
CA VAL A 20 -5.91 8.52 -17.39
C VAL A 20 -6.42 8.69 -15.95
N CYS A 21 -7.27 7.78 -15.46
CA CYS A 21 -7.93 7.95 -14.15
C CYS A 21 -7.00 7.81 -12.93
N ALA A 22 -5.97 6.96 -13.00
CA ALA A 22 -5.08 6.74 -11.84
C ALA A 22 -4.09 7.91 -11.65
N GLN A 23 -3.56 8.43 -12.76
CA GLN A 23 -2.67 9.59 -12.75
C GLN A 23 -3.38 10.87 -12.29
N HIS A 24 -4.66 11.03 -12.65
CA HIS A 24 -5.47 12.17 -12.24
C HIS A 24 -5.63 12.26 -10.71
N ASN A 25 -5.80 11.12 -10.03
CA ASN A 25 -6.00 11.08 -8.59
C ASN A 25 -4.75 11.48 -7.78
N LEU A 26 -3.56 11.10 -8.24
CA LEU A 26 -2.30 11.42 -7.54
C LEU A 26 -1.94 12.90 -7.64
N GLU A 27 -2.05 13.49 -8.84
CA GLU A 27 -1.75 14.91 -9.05
C GLU A 27 -2.71 15.80 -8.27
N GLN A 28 -4.02 15.49 -8.30
CA GLN A 28 -5.03 16.19 -7.50
C GLN A 28 -4.75 16.09 -6.00
N ALA A 29 -4.34 14.91 -5.52
CA ALA A 29 -4.01 14.74 -4.11
C ALA A 29 -2.77 15.53 -3.69
N GLN A 30 -1.75 15.61 -4.54
CA GLN A 30 -0.57 16.46 -4.26
C GLN A 30 -0.89 17.95 -4.26
N GLN A 31 -1.87 18.38 -5.06
CA GLN A 31 -2.37 19.76 -5.01
C GLN A 31 -3.15 20.03 -3.72
N ALA A 32 -4.02 19.10 -3.31
CA ALA A 32 -4.80 19.23 -2.08
C ALA A 32 -3.95 19.10 -0.82
N TRP A 33 -2.87 18.32 -0.88
CA TRP A 33 -1.95 18.01 0.23
C TRP A 33 -0.51 18.31 -0.20
N PRO A 34 -0.07 19.58 -0.14
CA PRO A 34 1.24 20.00 -0.64
C PRO A 34 2.43 19.32 0.03
N ASP A 35 2.22 18.74 1.22
CA ASP A 35 3.18 17.99 2.01
C ASP A 35 3.25 16.50 1.65
N LEU A 36 2.33 15.98 0.84
CA LEU A 36 2.44 14.64 0.24
C LEU A 36 3.54 14.63 -0.82
N LYS A 37 4.59 13.83 -0.58
CA LYS A 37 5.70 13.59 -1.51
C LYS A 37 5.79 12.12 -1.85
N LEU A 38 6.00 11.82 -3.13
CA LEU A 38 6.33 10.47 -3.58
C LEU A 38 7.85 10.33 -3.66
N LEU A 39 8.45 9.76 -2.63
CA LEU A 39 9.90 9.63 -2.51
C LEU A 39 10.41 8.37 -3.21
N SER A 40 11.61 8.43 -3.79
CA SER A 40 12.34 7.20 -4.13
C SER A 40 12.86 6.53 -2.85
N PRO A 41 13.18 5.22 -2.88
CA PRO A 41 13.64 4.51 -1.68
C PRO A 41 14.88 5.14 -1.03
N GLN A 42 15.78 5.72 -1.83
CA GLN A 42 17.02 6.38 -1.36
C GLN A 42 16.76 7.70 -0.62
N GLN A 43 15.60 8.33 -0.88
CA GLN A 43 15.22 9.59 -0.23
C GLN A 43 14.54 9.35 1.12
N VAL A 44 14.15 8.11 1.43
CA VAL A 44 13.49 7.77 2.70
C VAL A 44 14.53 7.52 3.79
N ARG A 45 14.49 8.35 4.83
CA ARG A 45 15.38 8.23 5.98
C ARG A 45 15.08 6.96 6.78
N GLY A 46 16.12 6.24 7.21
CA GLY A 46 15.99 5.07 8.08
C GLY A 46 15.66 3.76 7.37
N LEU A 47 15.73 3.77 6.03
CA LEU A 47 15.59 2.57 5.20
C LEU A 47 16.99 2.05 4.85
N ASP A 48 17.25 0.79 5.19
CA ASP A 48 18.57 0.17 5.02
C ASP A 48 18.90 -0.08 3.54
N GLY A 49 20.18 -0.05 3.17
CA GLY A 49 20.60 -0.08 1.76
C GLY A 49 20.10 -1.29 0.97
N SER A 50 19.99 -2.46 1.61
CA SER A 50 19.42 -3.67 1.00
C SER A 50 17.93 -3.51 0.64
N LEU A 51 17.16 -2.86 1.51
CA LEU A 51 15.75 -2.57 1.27
C LEU A 51 15.59 -1.48 0.21
N GLN A 52 16.48 -0.47 0.20
CA GLN A 52 16.48 0.56 -0.84
C GLN A 52 16.67 -0.06 -2.22
N GLN A 53 17.62 -0.98 -2.35
CA GLN A 53 17.91 -1.71 -3.58
C GLN A 53 16.70 -2.53 -4.05
N ASP A 54 16.12 -3.35 -3.17
CA ASP A 54 14.96 -4.19 -3.50
C ASP A 54 13.74 -3.36 -3.92
N LEU A 55 13.42 -2.30 -3.16
CA LEU A 55 12.33 -1.38 -3.50
C LEU A 55 12.59 -0.63 -4.82
N GLN A 56 13.84 -0.28 -5.11
CA GLN A 56 14.21 0.33 -6.37
C GLN A 56 14.02 -0.64 -7.55
N THR A 57 14.42 -1.90 -7.40
CA THR A 57 14.15 -2.96 -8.38
C THR A 57 12.66 -3.15 -8.62
N ARG A 58 11.83 -2.97 -7.60
CA ARG A 58 10.37 -2.97 -7.68
C ARG A 58 9.77 -1.67 -8.25
N GLN A 59 10.60 -0.71 -8.64
CA GLN A 59 10.19 0.61 -9.14
C GLN A 59 9.30 1.37 -8.14
N CYS A 60 9.55 1.14 -6.85
CA CYS A 60 8.71 1.65 -5.79
C CYS A 60 8.87 3.16 -5.59
N ARG A 61 7.74 3.86 -5.45
CA ARG A 61 7.67 5.21 -4.87
C ARG A 61 6.92 5.13 -3.55
N ILE A 62 7.44 5.81 -2.53
CA ILE A 62 6.89 5.75 -1.18
C ILE A 62 6.18 7.09 -0.90
N PRO A 63 4.85 7.08 -0.67
CA PRO A 63 4.13 8.27 -0.25
C PRO A 63 4.56 8.68 1.16
N VAL A 64 4.98 9.92 1.35
CA VAL A 64 5.43 10.48 2.63
C VAL A 64 4.78 11.85 2.85
N PHE A 65 4.22 12.04 4.04
CA PHE A 65 3.65 13.32 4.47
C PHE A 65 4.69 14.08 5.30
N THR A 66 5.24 15.16 4.75
CA THR A 66 6.44 15.82 5.32
C THR A 66 6.18 16.66 6.57
N LYS A 67 4.92 17.02 6.85
CA LYS A 67 4.54 17.78 8.05
C LYS A 67 4.12 16.89 9.22
N TRP A 68 3.83 15.63 8.95
CA TRP A 68 3.58 14.63 9.99
C TRP A 68 4.92 14.01 10.38
N ASP A 69 4.98 13.25 11.47
CA ASP A 69 6.23 12.76 12.08
C ASP A 69 7.09 11.82 11.19
N GLY A 70 6.75 11.70 9.90
CA GLY A 70 7.58 11.18 8.82
C GLY A 70 7.76 9.67 8.85
N ARG A 71 7.11 8.98 9.80
CA ARG A 71 7.22 7.53 10.00
C ARG A 71 5.99 6.77 9.50
N HIS A 72 5.21 7.38 8.62
CA HIS A 72 4.14 6.72 7.92
C HIS A 72 4.70 6.05 6.67
N ASN A 73 4.10 4.94 6.25
CA ASN A 73 4.41 4.25 4.99
C ASN A 73 5.77 3.56 4.88
N VAL A 74 6.66 3.74 5.86
CA VAL A 74 7.76 2.83 6.19
C VAL A 74 7.73 2.61 7.69
N ILE A 75 7.07 1.54 8.11
CA ILE A 75 6.80 1.25 9.52
C ILE A 75 7.64 0.06 9.98
N ARG A 76 7.99 0.07 11.27
CA ARG A 76 8.72 -1.02 11.94
C ARG A 76 7.85 -1.61 13.03
N GLY A 77 7.97 -2.91 13.24
CA GLY A 77 7.20 -3.62 14.25
C GLY A 77 7.50 -5.11 14.24
N SER A 78 6.92 -5.81 15.21
CA SER A 78 6.92 -7.27 15.25
C SER A 78 5.69 -7.78 14.50
N PHE A 79 5.73 -7.89 13.16
CA PHE A 79 4.52 -8.19 12.37
C PHE A 79 4.28 -9.69 12.19
N LEU A 80 5.33 -10.51 12.09
CA LEU A 80 5.20 -11.95 11.87
C LEU A 80 5.18 -12.76 13.17
N ARG A 81 5.89 -12.30 14.20
CA ARG A 81 5.96 -12.95 15.51
C ARG A 81 6.46 -11.99 16.57
N SER A 82 6.23 -12.29 17.84
CA SER A 82 6.68 -11.44 18.93
C SER A 82 8.21 -11.28 18.91
N GLY A 83 8.69 -10.04 19.06
CA GLY A 83 10.11 -9.71 19.09
C GLY A 83 10.82 -9.69 17.72
N SER A 84 10.13 -9.94 16.60
CA SER A 84 10.72 -9.73 15.28
C SER A 84 10.95 -8.23 15.00
N GLN A 85 11.95 -7.95 14.15
CA GLN A 85 12.28 -6.61 13.68
C GLN A 85 11.88 -6.48 12.20
N ASP A 86 10.58 -6.51 11.96
CA ASP A 86 10.04 -6.47 10.60
C ASP A 86 9.89 -5.02 10.12
N VAL A 87 9.92 -4.83 8.81
CA VAL A 87 9.64 -3.54 8.16
C VAL A 87 8.47 -3.72 7.22
N ALA A 88 7.48 -2.84 7.24
CA ALA A 88 6.42 -2.81 6.23
C ALA A 88 6.47 -1.49 5.46
N VAL A 89 6.31 -1.57 4.14
CA VAL A 89 6.39 -0.43 3.23
C VAL A 89 5.13 -0.34 2.40
N LEU A 90 4.52 0.84 2.37
CA LEU A 90 3.49 1.17 1.39
C LEU A 90 4.18 1.65 0.12
N CYS A 91 4.00 0.88 -0.94
CA CYS A 91 4.69 1.03 -2.19
C CYS A 91 3.72 1.39 -3.31
N LEU A 92 3.95 2.50 -4.00
CA LEU A 92 3.29 2.84 -5.25
C LEU A 92 4.18 2.41 -6.42
N ALA A 93 3.68 1.53 -7.29
CA ALA A 93 4.36 1.11 -8.51
C ALA A 93 3.33 0.81 -9.60
N ASN A 94 3.53 1.37 -10.80
CA ASN A 94 2.66 1.15 -11.97
C ASN A 94 1.16 1.41 -11.67
N ASP A 95 0.85 2.54 -11.03
CA ASP A 95 -0.51 2.97 -10.66
C ASP A 95 -1.24 2.07 -9.65
N ASP A 96 -0.55 1.08 -9.08
CA ASP A 96 -1.03 0.27 -7.98
C ASP A 96 -0.27 0.59 -6.70
N MET A 97 -0.98 0.51 -5.58
CA MET A 97 -0.37 0.49 -4.28
C MET A 97 -0.30 -0.93 -3.72
N ALA A 98 0.75 -1.19 -2.97
CA ALA A 98 1.06 -2.48 -2.39
C ALA A 98 1.63 -2.32 -0.98
N ILE A 99 1.27 -3.21 -0.07
CA ILE A 99 1.94 -3.32 1.23
C ILE A 99 2.91 -4.50 1.14
N ILE A 100 4.19 -4.20 1.34
CA ILE A 100 5.27 -5.19 1.31
C ILE A 100 5.85 -5.29 2.72
N VAL A 101 5.88 -6.50 3.28
CA VAL A 101 6.48 -6.79 4.58
C VAL A 101 7.82 -7.48 4.37
N TYR A 102 8.83 -7.02 5.09
CA TYR A 102 10.22 -7.50 5.08
C TYR A 102 10.52 -8.11 6.44
N PRO A 103 10.37 -9.45 6.58
CA PRO A 103 10.69 -10.14 7.82
C PRO A 103 12.14 -9.91 8.25
N GLY A 104 12.34 -9.51 9.51
CA GLY A 104 13.66 -9.16 10.05
C GLY A 104 14.37 -8.02 9.31
N GLY A 105 13.63 -7.17 8.57
CA GLY A 105 14.19 -6.08 7.78
C GLY A 105 14.99 -6.56 6.57
N SER A 106 14.76 -7.78 6.09
CA SER A 106 15.52 -8.38 5.00
C SER A 106 14.66 -8.57 3.73
N PRO A 107 15.21 -8.29 2.53
CA PRO A 107 14.53 -8.57 1.26
C PRO A 107 14.37 -10.07 0.95
N ALA A 108 15.16 -10.93 1.61
CA ALA A 108 15.21 -12.37 1.28
C ALA A 108 13.85 -13.09 1.39
N ASN A 109 12.97 -12.61 2.28
CA ASN A 109 11.65 -13.21 2.53
C ASN A 109 10.54 -12.16 2.39
N ALA A 110 10.71 -11.15 1.54
CA ALA A 110 9.73 -10.10 1.35
C ALA A 110 8.36 -10.67 0.93
N GLN A 111 7.29 -10.23 1.59
CA GLN A 111 5.92 -10.69 1.35
C GLN A 111 5.07 -9.54 0.84
N LEU A 112 4.46 -9.71 -0.33
CA LEU A 112 3.37 -8.85 -0.77
C LEU A 112 2.09 -9.29 -0.04
N ILE A 113 1.64 -8.50 0.93
CA ILE A 113 0.49 -8.90 1.76
C ILE A 113 -0.83 -8.35 1.22
N ARG A 114 -0.76 -7.27 0.42
CA ARG A 114 -1.92 -6.63 -0.15
C ARG A 114 -1.55 -5.80 -1.38
N LYS A 115 -2.46 -5.72 -2.34
CA LYS A 115 -2.38 -4.86 -3.52
C LYS A 115 -3.74 -4.24 -3.80
N PHE A 116 -3.77 -2.97 -4.14
CA PHE A 116 -4.99 -2.19 -4.38
C PHE A 116 -4.71 -1.05 -5.37
N PRO A 117 -5.75 -0.48 -6.01
CA PRO A 117 -5.60 0.71 -6.85
C PRO A 117 -4.91 1.85 -6.10
N ALA A 118 -4.17 2.70 -6.81
CA ALA A 118 -3.53 3.86 -6.19
C ALA A 118 -4.54 4.75 -5.46
N ASP A 119 -4.26 4.98 -4.18
CA ASP A 119 -5.01 5.87 -3.31
C ASP A 119 -4.02 6.80 -2.59
N ALA A 120 -3.92 8.03 -3.09
CA ALA A 120 -2.96 9.02 -2.61
C ALA A 120 -3.09 9.33 -1.11
N TYR A 121 -4.26 9.08 -0.52
CA TYR A 121 -4.57 9.37 0.87
C TYR A 121 -4.34 8.15 1.77
N ARG A 122 -3.93 7.01 1.21
CA ARG A 122 -3.72 5.80 2.00
C ARG A 122 -2.42 5.87 2.79
N MET A 123 -2.51 5.40 4.03
CA MET A 123 -1.37 5.29 4.93
C MET A 123 -1.35 3.93 5.59
N ILE A 124 -0.16 3.53 6.06
CA ILE A 124 0.01 2.40 6.98
C ILE A 124 0.63 2.84 8.31
N HIS A 125 0.19 2.19 9.39
CA HIS A 125 0.67 2.39 10.76
C HIS A 125 0.86 1.07 11.49
N THR A 126 1.82 1.03 12.43
CA THR A 126 1.97 -0.08 13.37
C THR A 126 0.85 -0.03 14.42
N VAL A 127 0.17 -1.16 14.62
CA VAL A 127 -0.86 -1.34 15.66
C VAL A 127 -0.35 -2.34 16.68
N SER A 128 -0.37 -1.95 17.96
CA SER A 128 0.05 -2.86 19.04
C SER A 128 -0.95 -4.00 19.25
N PRO A 129 -0.51 -5.16 19.80
CA PRO A 129 -1.39 -6.29 20.08
C PRO A 129 -2.59 -5.91 20.97
N PHE A 130 -2.40 -4.95 21.89
CA PHE A 130 -3.48 -4.44 22.74
C PHE A 130 -4.58 -3.73 21.95
N VAL A 131 -4.20 -2.87 20.99
CA VAL A 131 -5.17 -2.15 20.15
C VAL A 131 -5.85 -3.12 19.19
N LEU A 132 -5.10 -4.05 18.59
CA LEU A 132 -5.65 -5.12 17.76
C LEU A 132 -6.69 -5.94 18.51
N ASN A 133 -6.40 -6.35 19.75
CA ASN A 133 -7.33 -7.11 20.57
C ASN A 133 -8.65 -6.35 20.79
N LYS A 134 -8.59 -5.05 21.08
CA LYS A 134 -9.79 -4.22 21.23
C LYS A 134 -10.62 -4.14 19.96
N ARG A 135 -9.98 -3.98 18.79
CA ARG A 135 -10.66 -3.94 17.48
C ARG A 135 -11.30 -5.28 17.15
N ALA A 136 -10.57 -6.37 17.34
CA ALA A 136 -11.06 -7.71 17.09
C ALA A 136 -12.28 -8.06 17.96
N ILE A 137 -12.29 -7.68 19.25
CA ILE A 137 -13.46 -7.86 20.14
C ILE A 137 -14.66 -7.05 19.66
N ARG A 138 -14.45 -5.81 19.25
CA ARG A 138 -15.52 -4.94 18.73
C ARG A 138 -16.16 -5.55 17.46
N ASP A 139 -15.34 -6.10 16.57
CA ASP A 139 -15.80 -6.60 15.28
C ASP A 139 -16.41 -8.01 15.36
N ASN A 140 -15.90 -8.84 16.27
CA ASN A 140 -16.28 -10.24 16.40
C ASN A 140 -16.56 -10.60 17.87
N ALA A 141 -17.58 -9.96 18.46
CA ALA A 141 -17.91 -10.09 19.89
C ALA A 141 -18.24 -11.53 20.34
N THR A 142 -18.61 -12.42 19.42
CA THR A 142 -19.06 -13.79 19.71
C THR A 142 -18.01 -14.85 19.36
N GLU A 143 -16.94 -14.50 18.67
CA GLU A 143 -15.90 -15.46 18.25
C GLU A 143 -14.79 -15.57 19.30
N ARG A 144 -14.25 -16.78 19.46
CA ARG A 144 -13.04 -16.98 20.25
C ARG A 144 -11.84 -16.45 19.48
N LEU A 145 -11.41 -15.24 19.82
CA LEU A 145 -10.25 -14.60 19.21
C LEU A 145 -8.93 -15.29 19.60
N PRO A 146 -7.93 -15.29 18.70
CA PRO A 146 -6.60 -15.74 19.05
C PRO A 146 -5.96 -14.77 20.05
N LYS A 147 -4.93 -15.25 20.75
CA LYS A 147 -4.08 -14.36 21.53
C LYS A 147 -3.18 -13.57 20.57
N PHE A 148 -3.31 -12.25 20.59
CA PHE A 148 -2.45 -11.36 19.84
C PHE A 148 -1.17 -11.09 20.63
N GLU A 149 -0.02 -11.53 20.12
CA GLU A 149 1.28 -11.42 20.83
C GLU A 149 2.30 -10.53 20.11
N HIS A 150 1.92 -9.99 18.97
CA HIS A 150 2.79 -9.21 18.11
C HIS A 150 1.98 -8.12 17.38
N ASP A 151 2.68 -7.17 16.78
CA ASP A 151 2.09 -6.02 16.13
C ASP A 151 1.32 -6.41 14.86
N ALA A 152 0.46 -5.49 14.43
CA ALA A 152 -0.29 -5.54 13.19
C ALA A 152 -0.07 -4.27 12.36
N ILE A 153 -0.57 -4.28 11.14
CA ILE A 153 -0.51 -3.17 10.19
C ILE A 153 -1.91 -2.64 10.00
N GLU A 154 -2.15 -1.40 10.40
CA GLU A 154 -3.34 -0.68 9.99
C GLU A 154 -3.10 -0.04 8.64
N ASP A 155 -4.04 -0.19 7.70
CA ASP A 155 -4.02 0.44 6.40
C ASP A 155 -5.37 1.06 6.03
N GLY A 156 -5.36 2.28 5.50
CA GLY A 156 -6.58 2.94 5.06
C GLY A 156 -6.38 4.39 4.62
N PRO A 157 -7.39 5.00 3.95
CA PRO A 157 -7.35 6.41 3.59
C PRO A 157 -7.44 7.30 4.83
N VAL A 158 -6.78 8.46 4.81
CA VAL A 158 -6.82 9.40 5.94
C VAL A 158 -8.26 9.82 6.26
N GLY A 159 -8.63 9.72 7.54
CA GLY A 159 -9.95 10.15 8.04
C GLY A 159 -11.10 9.22 7.64
N GLN A 160 -10.81 8.10 6.98
CA GLN A 160 -11.80 7.10 6.60
C GLN A 160 -11.60 5.81 7.40
N ARG A 161 -12.50 4.84 7.20
CA ARG A 161 -12.38 3.52 7.81
C ARG A 161 -11.11 2.83 7.35
N SER A 162 -10.32 2.37 8.31
CA SER A 162 -9.12 1.58 8.10
C SER A 162 -9.38 0.09 8.32
N GLU A 163 -8.48 -0.73 7.81
CA GLU A 163 -8.39 -2.15 8.07
C GLU A 163 -7.13 -2.43 8.89
N THR A 164 -7.17 -3.42 9.77
CA THR A 164 -6.02 -3.89 10.53
C THR A 164 -5.67 -5.30 10.09
N THR A 165 -4.55 -5.44 9.40
CA THR A 165 -4.00 -6.71 8.92
C THR A 165 -2.99 -7.26 9.92
N TYR A 166 -3.13 -8.52 10.33
CA TYR A 166 -2.27 -9.20 11.29
C TYR A 166 -1.88 -10.60 10.80
N PHE A 167 -0.72 -11.10 11.21
CA PHE A 167 -0.28 -12.46 10.88
C PHE A 167 -0.77 -13.46 11.93
N HIS A 168 -1.31 -14.60 11.52
CA HIS A 168 -1.72 -15.68 12.42
C HIS A 168 -1.78 -17.02 11.68
N ASP A 169 -1.27 -18.09 12.31
CA ASP A 169 -1.23 -19.45 11.76
C ASP A 169 -0.67 -19.53 10.33
N GLY A 170 0.42 -18.80 10.07
CA GLY A 170 1.08 -18.82 8.76
C GLY A 170 0.40 -17.98 7.67
N SER A 171 -0.64 -17.21 8.01
CA SER A 171 -1.44 -16.43 7.05
C SER A 171 -1.71 -15.00 7.54
N TRP A 172 -1.88 -14.07 6.61
CA TRP A 172 -2.35 -12.71 6.92
C TRP A 172 -3.87 -12.68 7.00
N LYS A 173 -4.40 -12.10 8.07
CA LYS A 173 -5.83 -11.95 8.37
C LYS A 173 -6.16 -10.49 8.60
N THR A 174 -7.44 -10.13 8.51
CA THR A 174 -7.89 -8.73 8.62
C THR A 174 -9.05 -8.59 9.60
N VAL A 175 -9.05 -7.48 10.33
CA VAL A 175 -10.22 -6.91 11.05
C VAL A 175 -10.38 -5.43 10.66
N PHE A 176 -11.49 -4.80 11.01
CA PHE A 176 -11.78 -3.39 10.67
C PHE A 176 -11.68 -2.46 11.89
#